data_AF-A0A956S7K3-F1
#
_entry.id   AF-A0A956S7K3-F1
#
_cell.length_a   1.000
_cell.length_b   1.000
_cell.length_c   1.000
_cell.angle_alpha   90.00
_cell.angle_beta   90.00
_cell.angle_gamma   90.00
#
_symmetry.space_group_name_H-M   'P 1'
#
loop_
_entity.id
_entity.type
_entity.pdbx_description
1 polymer ?
#
loop_
_entity_poly.entity_id
_entity_poly.type
_entity_poly.pdbx_seq_one_letter_code
_entity_poly.pdbx_strand_id
1 'polypeptide(L)' 'FAMDYYEDYEITKANNYMYTNSGLEISQEPWVFKDDDGTDSYGLAAATVVLSLIYKMHKTLVN' A
#
# COMPACT_ATOMS: atom_id res chain seq x y z
N PHE A 1 11.94 -4.54 -13.20
CA PHE A 1 10.81 -5.19 -12.50
C PHE A 1 10.11 -4.14 -11.66
N ALA A 2 8.86 -4.33 -11.21
CA ALA A 2 8.10 -3.30 -10.49
C ALA A 2 8.85 -2.71 -9.28
N MET A 3 9.69 -3.52 -8.62
CA MET A 3 10.59 -3.12 -7.53
C MET A 3 11.55 -1.96 -7.84
N ASP A 4 11.82 -1.67 -9.12
CA ASP A 4 12.71 -0.58 -9.52
C ASP A 4 12.02 0.80 -9.50
N TYR A 5 10.71 0.85 -9.24
CA TYR A 5 9.87 2.04 -9.38
C TYR A 5 9.20 2.53 -8.08
N TYR A 6 9.42 1.85 -6.95
CA TYR A 6 8.90 2.26 -5.65
C TYR A 6 9.94 2.10 -4.55
N GLU A 7 9.87 2.98 -3.57
CA GLU A 7 10.73 2.96 -2.38
C GLU A 7 10.04 2.19 -1.23
N ASP A 8 10.81 1.58 -0.32
CA ASP A 8 10.26 0.76 0.78
C ASP A 8 9.23 1.50 1.67
N TYR A 9 9.32 2.84 1.76
CA TYR A 9 8.37 3.66 2.51
C TYR A 9 7.02 3.85 1.80
N GLU A 10 6.96 3.58 0.49
CA GLU A 10 5.77 3.73 -0.34
C GLU A 10 4.89 2.49 -0.28
N ILE A 11 5.42 1.36 0.21
CA ILE A 11 4.67 0.12 0.33
C ILE A 11 3.81 0.18 1.59
N THR A 12 2.50 0.01 1.41
CA THR A 12 1.57 -0.14 2.53
C THR A 12 1.90 -1.42 3.27
N LYS A 13 2.10 -1.33 4.59
CA LYS A 13 2.37 -2.49 5.43
C LYS A 13 1.07 -3.06 6.01
N ALA A 14 0.95 -4.38 5.98
CA ALA A 14 -0.01 -5.13 6.78
C ALA A 14 0.56 -5.31 8.19
N ASN A 15 -0.24 -5.02 9.22
CA ASN A 15 0.12 -5.31 10.60
C ASN A 15 -0.51 -6.65 11.00
N ASN A 16 0.32 -7.61 11.38
CA ASN A 16 -0.11 -8.89 11.92
C ASN A 16 0.06 -8.86 13.44
N TYR A 17 -1.04 -9.12 14.13
CA TYR A 17 -1.09 -9.14 15.59
C TYR A 17 -1.27 -10.58 16.05
N MET A 18 -0.32 -11.07 16.83
CA MET A 18 -0.38 -12.42 17.40
C MET A 18 -0.22 -12.35 18.91
N TYR A 19 -1.14 -12.96 19.64
CA TYR A 19 -1.03 -13.07 21.09
C TYR A 19 -0.29 -14.37 21.43
N THR A 20 0.86 -14.26 22.10
CA THR A 20 1.68 -15.39 22.55
C THR A 20 1.68 -15.49 24.07
N ASN A 21 2.25 -16.56 24.62
CA ASN A 21 2.37 -16.73 26.08
C ASN A 21 3.20 -15.62 26.75
N SER A 22 4.01 -14.91 25.96
CA SER A 22 4.86 -13.78 26.38
C SER A 22 4.24 -12.40 26.15
N GLY A 23 3.05 -12.31 25.54
CA GLY A 23 2.35 -11.05 25.30
C GLY A 23 1.92 -10.83 23.84
N LEU A 24 1.67 -9.57 23.48
CA LEU A 24 1.30 -9.19 22.11
C LEU A 24 2.56 -9.04 21.24
N GLU A 25 2.65 -9.83 20.19
CA GLU A 25 3.65 -9.69 19.13
C GLU A 25 3.01 -9.00 17.92
N ILE A 26 3.75 -8.03 17.35
CA ILE A 26 3.34 -7.27 16.17
C ILE A 26 4.41 -7.48 15.11
N SER A 27 4.03 -8.02 13.95
CA SER A 27 4.88 -8.07 12.76
C SER A 27 4.30 -7.22 11.64
N GLN A 28 5.18 -6.68 10.80
CA GLN A 28 4.80 -5.87 9.65
C GLN A 28 5.35 -6.49 8.38
N GLU A 29 4.47 -6.75 7.43
CA GLU A 29 4.83 -7.30 6.12
C GLU A 29 4.26 -6.42 5.01
N PRO A 30 4.90 -6.35 3.83
CA PRO A 30 4.33 -5.70 2.65
C PRO A 30 2.92 -6.21 2.37
N TRP A 31 1.98 -5.31 2.13
CA TRP A 31 0.66 -5.71 1.67
C TRP A 31 0.72 -6.03 0.17
N VAL A 32 0.86 -7.33 -0.11
CA VAL A 32 0.85 -7.89 -1.47
C VAL A 32 -0.50 -8.55 -1.73
N PHE A 33 -1.08 -8.33 -2.90
CA PHE A 33 -2.30 -8.98 -3.36
C PHE A 33 -2.16 -9.41 -4.83
N LYS A 34 -2.99 -10.37 -5.24
CA LYS A 34 -3.05 -10.82 -6.64
C LYS A 34 -4.03 -9.94 -7.41
N ASP A 35 -3.60 -9.43 -8.57
CA ASP A 35 -4.50 -8.76 -9.50
C ASP A 35 -5.36 -9.78 -10.30
N ASP A 36 -6.18 -9.26 -11.20
CA ASP A 36 -7.11 -10.05 -12.03
C ASP A 36 -6.38 -11.06 -12.95
N ASP A 37 -5.10 -10.83 -13.23
CA ASP A 37 -4.24 -11.70 -14.05
C ASP A 37 -3.38 -12.65 -13.18
N GLY A 38 -3.51 -12.61 -11.85
CA GLY A 38 -2.75 -13.45 -10.92
C GLY A 38 -1.32 -12.96 -10.66
N THR A 39 -0.99 -11.72 -11.04
CA THR A 39 0.32 -11.10 -10.81
C THR A 39 0.39 -10.49 -9.41
N ASP A 40 1.54 -10.58 -8.75
CA ASP A 40 1.77 -9.92 -7.46
C ASP A 40 1.78 -8.41 -7.65
N SER A 41 0.84 -7.75 -6.97
CA SER A 41 0.68 -6.30 -6.92
C SER A 41 0.85 -5.81 -5.49
N TYR A 42 1.38 -4.59 -5.35
CA TYR A 42 1.66 -3.97 -4.05
C TYR A 42 0.69 -2.83 -3.78
N GLY A 43 0.13 -2.79 -2.57
CA GLY A 43 -0.63 -1.63 -2.13
C GLY A 43 0.31 -0.45 -1.89
N LEU A 44 0.22 0.61 -2.69
CA LEU A 44 1.05 1.80 -2.50
C LEU A 44 0.35 2.81 -1.59
N ALA A 45 1.07 3.28 -0.58
CA ALA A 45 0.69 4.44 0.20
C ALA A 45 0.85 5.67 -0.70
N ALA A 46 -0.28 6.18 -1.23
CA ALA A 46 -0.24 7.32 -2.13
C ALA A 46 0.45 8.52 -1.45
N ALA A 47 1.55 8.99 -2.03
CA ALA A 47 2.18 10.21 -1.59
C ALA A 47 1.14 11.34 -1.56
N THR A 48 1.17 12.20 -0.54
CA THR A 48 0.13 13.23 -0.32
C THR A 48 -0.06 14.15 -1.54
N VAL A 49 1.01 14.35 -2.31
CA VAL A 49 0.98 15.14 -3.56
C VAL A 49 0.16 14.45 -4.66
N VAL A 50 0.25 13.13 -4.77
CA VAL A 50 -0.50 12.30 -5.74
C VAL A 50 -1.98 12.31 -5.38
N LEU A 51 -2.31 12.16 -4.09
CA LEU A 51 -3.70 12.23 -3.62
C LEU A 51 -4.32 13.61 -3.92
N SER A 52 -3.57 14.69 -3.70
CA SER A 52 -3.99 16.05 -4.01
C SER A 52 -4.21 16.27 -5.50
N LEU A 53 -3.35 15.70 -6.36
CA LEU A 53 -3.50 15.75 -7.81
C LEU A 53 -4.76 15.01 -8.27
N ILE A 54 -4.98 13.78 -7.80
CA ILE A 54 -6.18 12.99 -8.13
C ILE A 54 -7.45 13.76 -7.73
N TYR A 55 -7.47 14.35 -6.53
CA TYR A 55 -8.60 15.18 -6.08
C TYR A 55 -8.87 16.36 -7.01
N LYS A 56 -7.81 17.06 -7.44
CA LYS A 56 -7.94 18.19 -8.38
C LYS A 56 -8.44 17.72 -9.74
N MET A 57 -7.91 16.62 -10.27
CA MET A 57 -8.37 16.04 -11.54
C MET A 57 -9.84 15.64 -11.48
N HIS A 58 -10.27 14.93 -10.43
CA HIS A 58 -11.67 14.59 -10.23
C HIS A 58 -12.56 15.83 -10.22
N LYS A 59 -12.17 16.87 -9.47
CA LYS A 59 -12.90 18.15 -9.42
C LYS A 59 -12.98 18.88 -10.76
N THR A 60 -12.03 18.65 -11.67
CA THR A 60 -12.01 19.30 -12.99
C THR A 60 -12.74 18.48 -14.05
N LEU A 61 -12.69 17.15 -13.94
CA LEU A 61 -13.23 16.22 -14.96
C LEU A 61 -14.67 15.79 -14.68
N VAL A 62 -15.12 15.85 -13.42
CA VAL A 62 -16.45 15.40 -12.98
C VAL A 62 -17.36 16.59 -12.61
N ASN A 63 -16.86 17.83 -12.72
CA ASN A 63 -17.69 19.05 -12.67
C ASN A 63 -18.09 19.51 -14.07
#